data_AF-A0A2H6KG67-F1
#
_entry.id   AF-A0A2H6KG67-F1
#
_cell.length_a   1.000
_cell.length_b   1.000
_cell.length_c   1.000
_cell.angle_alpha   90.00
_cell.angle_beta   90.00
_cell.angle_gamma   90.00
#
_symmetry.space_group_name_H-M   'P 1'
#
loop_
_entity.id
_entity.type
_entity.pdbx_description
1 polymer ?
#
loop_
_entity_poly.entity_id
_entity_poly.type
_entity_poly.pdbx_seq_one_letter_code
_entity_poly.pdbx_strand_id
1 'polypeptide(L)'
;MLHWMVGLNQYGYVAIIKKHIEDLLRELNEDASQLSDALEVTGDPTQLTASHISNTLTQACLYSASVLHRIRYKDISTAVSTLDFSSEYSKLYYSIDPACLLCQLRDYVYACCHQLAFLRSQCNRNTKDGGWQDRHYGSDVSSPKSPLQDFLTDASDSKFETHPFDPCNICLKSRVNMGFTKDDLPTPNETGSHIHTILTPSCGGDDPLLTLTSYLTCITSRTPRTTGELVSFFHNFGNSLYKPHPHLSQLGSALSKPHPHCPDWDHLAADDLQAIRDARGSATPTSNHIHDKDHPKTLSTLLGCGITNAQCPPHVSSTTYRAYALYSSSFAHAYLSWAVYLADRLWESLLKLHYDLENLQCHDSKSKPLHQCTKALPLLYSHGITPPDGTVQSSLTCSAAVTKLGDVVAGKPIASLMTAMDEFLYRIRAPFLYTITALWLIATLYILHSLLYRMDVLRIRSHLLTTRASHLIDVKALLAGSRRMLSLYKDVDYFDDDLHS
;
A
#
# COMPACT_ATOMS: atom_id res chain seq x y z
N MET A 1 4.83 -23.24 0.38
CA MET A 1 3.48 -22.65 0.63
C MET A 1 2.34 -23.46 0.02
N LEU A 2 2.43 -23.94 -1.22
CA LEU A 2 1.38 -24.80 -1.80
C LEU A 2 1.09 -26.05 -0.94
N HIS A 3 2.13 -26.75 -0.46
CA HIS A 3 1.98 -27.86 0.51
C HIS A 3 1.22 -27.44 1.78
N TRP A 4 1.44 -26.21 2.28
CA TRP A 4 0.71 -25.69 3.44
C TRP A 4 -0.78 -25.56 3.18
N MET A 5 -1.17 -25.08 1.99
CA MET A 5 -2.58 -24.97 1.60
C MET A 5 -3.23 -26.36 1.47
N VAL A 6 -2.51 -27.35 0.97
CA VAL A 6 -3.01 -28.73 0.92
C VAL A 6 -3.29 -29.26 2.33
N GLY A 7 -2.33 -29.11 3.26
CA GLY A 7 -2.51 -29.54 4.65
C GLY A 7 -3.61 -28.76 5.39
N LEU A 8 -3.80 -27.47 5.08
CA LEU A 8 -4.89 -26.65 5.65
C LEU A 8 -6.27 -27.28 5.36
N ASN A 9 -6.46 -27.77 4.13
CA ASN A 9 -7.69 -28.46 3.75
C ASN A 9 -7.77 -29.86 4.39
N GLN A 10 -6.68 -30.62 4.36
CA GLN A 10 -6.66 -32.00 4.86
C GLN A 10 -6.87 -32.10 6.37
N TYR A 11 -6.36 -31.14 7.14
CA TYR A 11 -6.58 -31.05 8.59
C TYR A 11 -7.90 -30.38 8.98
N GLY A 12 -8.73 -29.95 8.03
CA GLY A 12 -10.06 -29.39 8.30
C GLY A 12 -10.06 -27.95 8.82
N TYR A 13 -8.94 -27.22 8.73
CA TYR A 13 -8.82 -25.83 9.18
C TYR A 13 -9.71 -24.85 8.39
N VAL A 14 -10.17 -25.22 7.18
CA VAL A 14 -11.13 -24.43 6.40
C VAL A 14 -12.39 -24.12 7.21
N ALA A 15 -12.91 -25.08 7.99
CA ALA A 15 -14.10 -24.87 8.81
C ALA A 15 -13.85 -23.89 9.96
N ILE A 16 -12.65 -23.92 10.54
CA ILE A 16 -12.24 -23.00 11.62
C ILE A 16 -12.14 -21.58 11.07
N ILE A 17 -11.50 -21.40 9.91
CA ILE A 17 -11.41 -20.10 9.23
C ILE A 17 -12.79 -19.58 8.83
N LYS A 18 -13.66 -20.45 8.30
CA LYS A 18 -15.03 -20.09 7.95
C LYS A 18 -15.77 -19.51 9.15
N LYS A 19 -15.77 -20.22 10.29
CA LYS A 19 -16.43 -19.77 11.51
C LYS A 19 -15.85 -18.44 12.02
N HIS A 20 -14.53 -18.30 12.00
CA HIS A 20 -13.89 -17.04 12.41
C HIS A 20 -14.29 -15.87 11.51
N ILE A 21 -14.41 -16.09 10.19
CA ILE A 21 -14.90 -15.07 9.26
C ILE A 21 -16.38 -14.76 9.51
N GLU A 22 -17.24 -15.74 9.82
CA GLU A 22 -18.64 -15.49 10.20
C GLU A 22 -18.72 -14.56 11.42
N ASP A 23 -17.88 -14.81 12.43
CA ASP A 23 -17.81 -13.95 13.62
C ASP A 23 -17.33 -12.53 13.27
N LEU A 24 -16.27 -12.41 12.45
CA LEU A 24 -15.77 -11.10 11.98
C LEU A 24 -16.82 -10.32 11.16
N LEU A 25 -17.55 -10.99 10.27
CA LEU A 25 -18.59 -10.36 9.46
C LEU A 25 -19.76 -9.89 10.33
N ARG A 26 -20.13 -10.67 11.36
CA ARG A 26 -21.16 -10.28 12.33
C ARG A 26 -20.75 -9.03 13.11
N GLU A 27 -19.51 -8.99 13.62
CA GLU A 27 -18.97 -7.82 14.33
C GLU A 27 -18.97 -6.57 13.44
N LEU A 28 -18.53 -6.69 12.18
CA LEU A 28 -18.55 -5.58 11.23
C LEU A 28 -19.97 -5.08 10.91
N ASN A 29 -20.97 -5.96 10.95
CA ASN A 29 -22.35 -5.64 10.61
C ASN A 29 -23.13 -5.04 11.80
N GLU A 30 -22.79 -5.39 13.04
CA GLU A 30 -23.32 -4.72 14.25
C GLU A 30 -23.07 -3.21 14.19
N ASP A 31 -21.91 -2.79 13.66
CA ASP A 31 -21.55 -1.39 13.47
C ASP A 31 -22.19 -0.73 12.22
N ALA A 32 -22.65 -1.52 11.23
CA ALA A 32 -23.00 -1.03 9.89
C ALA A 32 -24.50 -1.06 9.52
N SER A 33 -25.41 -1.51 10.39
CA SER A 33 -26.86 -1.64 10.11
C SER A 33 -27.22 -2.49 8.88
N GLN A 34 -26.33 -3.40 8.45
CA GLN A 34 -26.52 -4.32 7.32
C GLN A 34 -27.03 -5.71 7.74
N LEU A 35 -27.51 -6.52 6.77
CA LEU A 35 -27.93 -7.92 6.97
C LEU A 35 -26.76 -8.77 7.50
N SER A 36 -27.00 -9.56 8.56
CA SER A 36 -25.98 -9.93 9.56
C SER A 36 -24.77 -10.76 9.09
N ASP A 37 -24.80 -11.40 7.91
CA ASP A 37 -23.81 -12.44 7.57
C ASP A 37 -23.08 -12.21 6.22
N ALA A 38 -23.22 -11.02 5.62
CA ALA A 38 -22.63 -10.70 4.31
C ALA A 38 -21.97 -9.32 4.31
N LEU A 39 -20.90 -9.16 3.51
CA LEU A 39 -20.22 -7.90 3.27
C LEU A 39 -20.51 -7.40 1.86
N GLU A 40 -21.05 -6.19 1.73
CA GLU A 40 -21.26 -5.57 0.41
C GLU A 40 -19.92 -5.13 -0.20
N VAL A 41 -19.69 -5.49 -1.47
CA VAL A 41 -18.44 -5.24 -2.19
C VAL A 41 -18.66 -4.73 -3.62
N THR A 42 -17.69 -4.02 -4.19
CA THR A 42 -17.78 -3.37 -5.51
C THR A 42 -17.66 -4.32 -6.71
N GLY A 43 -17.41 -5.63 -6.48
CA GLY A 43 -17.14 -6.63 -7.51
C GLY A 43 -18.20 -7.74 -7.61
N ASP A 44 -17.87 -8.81 -8.32
CA ASP A 44 -18.66 -10.05 -8.38
C ASP A 44 -18.02 -11.10 -7.44
N PRO A 45 -18.78 -11.68 -6.48
CA PRO A 45 -20.16 -11.38 -6.11
C PRO A 45 -20.29 -10.02 -5.42
N THR A 46 -21.44 -9.37 -5.56
CA THR A 46 -21.76 -8.08 -4.91
C THR A 46 -21.87 -8.18 -3.39
N GLN A 47 -22.03 -9.41 -2.89
CA GLN A 47 -22.05 -9.73 -1.46
C GLN A 47 -21.08 -10.88 -1.18
N LEU A 48 -20.14 -10.64 -0.28
CA LEU A 48 -19.14 -11.59 0.16
C LEU A 48 -19.56 -12.21 1.49
N THR A 49 -19.76 -13.52 1.51
CA THR A 49 -20.12 -14.29 2.71
C THR A 49 -18.97 -15.19 3.13
N ALA A 50 -18.99 -15.65 4.38
CA ALA A 50 -18.01 -16.64 4.85
C ALA A 50 -18.04 -17.94 4.02
N SER A 51 -19.21 -18.34 3.51
CA SER A 51 -19.34 -19.52 2.66
C SER A 51 -18.65 -19.32 1.30
N HIS A 52 -18.80 -18.15 0.66
CA HIS A 52 -18.07 -17.82 -0.56
C HIS A 52 -16.56 -17.96 -0.33
N ILE A 53 -16.02 -17.36 0.73
CA ILE A 53 -14.59 -17.40 1.02
C ILE A 53 -14.10 -18.82 1.34
N SER A 54 -14.85 -19.58 2.14
CA SER A 54 -14.48 -20.97 2.47
C SER A 54 -14.52 -21.90 1.24
N ASN A 55 -15.46 -21.67 0.32
CA ASN A 55 -15.57 -22.44 -0.91
C ASN A 55 -14.40 -22.10 -1.84
N THR A 56 -14.09 -20.82 -2.03
CA THR A 56 -12.92 -20.39 -2.81
C THR A 56 -11.62 -20.86 -2.18
N LEU A 57 -11.51 -20.86 -0.85
CA LEU A 57 -10.37 -21.42 -0.11
C LEU A 57 -10.20 -22.92 -0.41
N THR A 58 -11.28 -23.69 -0.34
CA THR A 58 -11.27 -25.12 -0.69
C THR A 58 -10.83 -25.33 -2.13
N GLN A 59 -11.36 -24.55 -3.08
CA GLN A 59 -10.95 -24.58 -4.48
C GLN A 59 -9.47 -24.24 -4.66
N ALA A 60 -8.96 -23.24 -3.95
CA ALA A 60 -7.56 -22.84 -3.98
C ALA A 60 -6.62 -23.93 -3.40
N CYS A 61 -7.06 -24.63 -2.36
CA CYS A 61 -6.34 -25.78 -1.80
C CYS A 61 -6.29 -26.96 -2.80
N LEU A 62 -7.42 -27.28 -3.44
CA LEU A 62 -7.48 -28.31 -4.49
C LEU A 62 -6.63 -27.91 -5.71
N TYR A 63 -6.69 -26.65 -6.11
CA TYR A 63 -5.84 -26.09 -7.15
C TYR A 63 -4.36 -26.23 -6.79
N SER A 64 -3.98 -25.93 -5.55
CA SER A 64 -2.60 -26.09 -5.07
C SER A 64 -2.12 -27.55 -5.15
N ALA A 65 -2.97 -28.51 -4.77
CA ALA A 65 -2.67 -29.94 -4.90
C ALA A 65 -2.51 -30.36 -6.37
N SER A 66 -3.38 -29.86 -7.25
CA SER A 66 -3.33 -30.10 -8.69
C SER A 66 -2.05 -29.53 -9.32
N VAL A 67 -1.65 -28.31 -8.94
CA VAL A 67 -0.41 -27.68 -9.41
C VAL A 67 0.80 -28.51 -9.00
N LEU A 68 0.92 -28.87 -7.72
CA LEU A 68 2.02 -29.71 -7.21
C LEU A 68 2.12 -31.05 -7.95
N HIS A 69 0.98 -31.70 -8.16
CA HIS A 69 0.93 -32.98 -8.85
C HIS A 69 1.33 -32.87 -10.32
N ARG A 70 0.75 -31.91 -11.05
CA ARG A 70 0.96 -31.77 -12.49
C ARG A 70 2.34 -31.23 -12.84
N ILE A 71 2.98 -30.48 -11.93
CA ILE A 71 4.39 -30.09 -12.10
C ILE A 71 5.28 -31.34 -12.13
N ARG A 72 5.02 -32.30 -11.24
CA ARG A 72 5.83 -33.54 -11.14
C ARG A 72 5.46 -34.59 -12.18
N TYR A 73 4.17 -34.79 -12.44
CA TYR A 73 3.66 -35.86 -13.30
C TYR A 73 2.90 -35.29 -14.50
N LYS A 74 3.46 -35.53 -15.70
CA LYS A 74 2.86 -35.10 -16.97
C LYS A 74 1.53 -35.81 -17.28
N ASP A 75 1.47 -37.11 -17.01
CA ASP A 75 0.39 -37.99 -17.47
C ASP A 75 -0.61 -38.28 -16.34
N ILE A 76 -1.86 -37.86 -16.53
CA ILE A 76 -2.96 -38.06 -15.57
C ILE A 76 -3.59 -39.46 -15.74
N SER A 77 -3.23 -40.18 -16.81
CA SER A 77 -3.80 -41.48 -17.18
C SER A 77 -3.48 -42.60 -16.18
N THR A 78 -2.39 -42.50 -15.43
CA THR A 78 -2.08 -43.33 -14.27
C THR A 78 -2.54 -42.65 -12.98
N ALA A 79 -3.83 -42.33 -12.88
CA ALA A 79 -4.46 -41.87 -11.64
C ALA A 79 -4.39 -42.98 -10.58
N VAL A 80 -3.21 -43.21 -10.04
CA VAL A 80 -2.96 -44.04 -8.87
C VAL A 80 -3.31 -43.18 -7.67
N SER A 81 -4.41 -43.57 -7.02
CA SER A 81 -4.75 -43.40 -5.61
C SER A 81 -4.03 -42.27 -4.85
N THR A 82 -4.81 -41.23 -4.52
CA THR A 82 -4.54 -40.21 -3.49
C THR A 82 -3.26 -39.39 -3.66
N LEU A 83 -3.45 -38.10 -3.92
CA LEU A 83 -2.45 -37.04 -3.79
C LEU A 83 -1.95 -36.99 -2.33
N ASP A 84 -1.01 -37.86 -1.96
CA ASP A 84 -0.49 -37.90 -0.60
C ASP A 84 0.74 -37.00 -0.45
N PHE A 85 0.50 -35.81 0.08
CA PHE A 85 1.53 -34.86 0.50
C PHE A 85 1.75 -34.87 2.03
N SER A 86 1.30 -35.91 2.74
CA SER A 86 1.31 -35.98 4.21
C SER A 86 2.69 -35.81 4.81
N SER A 87 3.72 -36.39 4.17
CA SER A 87 5.10 -36.21 4.60
C SER A 87 5.54 -34.75 4.58
N GLU A 88 5.00 -33.93 3.68
CA GLU A 88 5.40 -32.54 3.51
C GLU A 88 4.59 -31.61 4.40
N TYR A 89 3.26 -31.70 4.38
CA TYR A 89 2.44 -30.78 5.17
C TYR A 89 2.46 -31.07 6.68
N SER A 90 2.80 -32.30 7.10
CA SER A 90 2.96 -32.64 8.52
C SER A 90 4.15 -31.94 9.20
N LYS A 91 5.13 -31.49 8.41
CA LYS A 91 6.29 -30.70 8.90
C LYS A 91 5.93 -29.22 9.11
N LEU A 92 4.77 -28.78 8.64
CA LEU A 92 4.40 -27.38 8.60
C LEU A 92 3.54 -26.99 9.81
N TYR A 93 3.71 -25.75 10.26
CA TYR A 93 3.00 -25.22 11.41
C TYR A 93 1.69 -24.53 11.00
N TYR A 94 0.63 -24.82 11.75
CA TYR A 94 -0.69 -24.18 11.65
C TYR A 94 -1.02 -23.61 13.03
N SER A 95 -1.34 -22.32 13.08
CA SER A 95 -1.76 -21.69 14.33
C SER A 95 -3.07 -22.28 14.84
N ILE A 96 -3.14 -22.56 16.14
CA ILE A 96 -4.37 -22.98 16.83
C ILE A 96 -5.31 -21.78 17.00
N ASP A 97 -4.77 -20.58 17.20
CA ASP A 97 -5.55 -19.34 17.25
C ASP A 97 -6.11 -18.99 15.85
N PRO A 98 -7.44 -18.83 15.68
CA PRO A 98 -8.06 -18.57 14.38
C PRO A 98 -7.63 -17.25 13.73
N ALA A 99 -7.36 -16.20 14.51
CA ALA A 99 -6.96 -14.90 13.98
C ALA A 99 -5.52 -14.96 13.44
N CYS A 100 -4.60 -15.58 14.19
CA CYS A 100 -3.25 -15.88 13.74
C CYS A 100 -3.25 -16.80 12.52
N LEU A 101 -4.14 -17.80 12.48
CA LEU A 101 -4.28 -18.71 11.33
C LEU A 101 -4.75 -17.95 10.08
N LEU A 102 -5.72 -17.03 10.21
CA LEU A 102 -6.17 -16.16 9.12
C LEU A 102 -5.03 -15.25 8.62
N CYS A 103 -4.18 -14.73 9.52
CA CYS A 103 -2.98 -13.97 9.15
C CYS A 103 -1.96 -14.81 8.37
N GLN A 104 -1.71 -16.06 8.80
CA GLN A 104 -0.85 -17.00 8.07
C GLN A 104 -1.42 -17.29 6.68
N LEU A 105 -2.73 -17.58 6.59
CA LEU A 105 -3.41 -17.83 5.33
C LEU A 105 -3.24 -16.66 4.37
N ARG A 106 -3.52 -15.43 4.82
CA ARG A 106 -3.36 -14.21 4.01
C ARG A 106 -1.94 -14.09 3.45
N ASP A 107 -0.93 -14.22 4.31
CA ASP A 107 0.46 -14.03 3.90
C ASP A 107 0.91 -15.14 2.92
N TYR A 108 0.48 -16.38 3.12
CA TYR A 108 0.89 -17.52 2.28
C TYR A 108 0.17 -17.53 0.93
N VAL A 109 -1.14 -17.25 0.93
CA VAL A 109 -1.93 -17.12 -0.31
C VAL A 109 -1.39 -15.96 -1.14
N TYR A 110 -1.07 -14.83 -0.51
CA TYR A 110 -0.47 -13.70 -1.21
C TYR A 110 0.90 -14.04 -1.81
N ALA A 111 1.77 -14.71 -1.05
CA ALA A 111 3.08 -15.14 -1.54
C ALA A 111 2.97 -16.11 -2.74
N CYS A 112 2.07 -17.11 -2.63
CA CYS A 112 1.76 -18.03 -3.73
C CYS A 112 1.26 -17.27 -4.96
N CYS A 113 0.28 -16.38 -4.79
CA CYS A 113 -0.27 -15.57 -5.87
C CYS A 113 0.81 -14.76 -6.57
N HIS A 114 1.71 -14.11 -5.81
CA HIS A 114 2.79 -13.30 -6.38
C HIS A 114 3.74 -14.15 -7.25
N GLN A 115 4.17 -15.32 -6.77
CA GLN A 115 5.06 -16.19 -7.54
C GLN A 115 4.37 -16.80 -8.77
N LEU A 116 3.20 -17.38 -8.57
CA LEU A 116 2.49 -18.12 -9.61
C LEU A 116 1.95 -17.20 -10.71
N ALA A 117 1.51 -15.98 -10.38
CA ALA A 117 1.07 -15.02 -11.38
C ALA A 117 2.22 -14.58 -12.29
N PHE A 118 3.40 -14.30 -11.72
CA PHE A 118 4.58 -13.98 -12.50
C PHE A 118 4.99 -15.15 -13.40
N LEU A 119 5.08 -16.37 -12.82
CA LEU A 119 5.42 -17.58 -13.55
C LEU A 119 4.43 -17.83 -14.71
N ARG A 120 3.13 -17.72 -14.45
CA ARG A 120 2.06 -17.87 -15.46
C ARG A 120 2.21 -16.86 -16.59
N SER A 121 2.49 -15.59 -16.26
CA SER A 121 2.65 -14.52 -17.24
C SER A 121 3.89 -14.75 -18.13
N GLN A 122 5.03 -15.15 -17.54
CA GLN A 122 6.23 -15.49 -18.30
C GLN A 122 6.03 -16.72 -19.19
N CYS A 123 5.40 -17.77 -18.67
CA CYS A 123 5.15 -19.01 -19.41
C CYS A 123 4.11 -18.85 -20.53
N ASN A 124 3.25 -17.84 -20.47
CA ASN A 124 2.33 -17.50 -21.56
C ASN A 124 3.04 -16.86 -22.76
N ARG A 125 4.22 -16.25 -22.54
CA ARG A 125 4.91 -15.41 -23.53
C ARG A 125 5.96 -16.19 -24.31
N ASN A 126 5.99 -15.95 -25.61
CA ASN A 126 6.94 -16.59 -26.52
C ASN A 126 8.39 -16.17 -26.21
N THR A 127 9.35 -17.04 -26.50
CA THR A 127 10.77 -16.79 -26.26
C THR A 127 11.34 -15.60 -27.04
N LYS A 128 10.83 -15.34 -28.25
CA LYS A 128 11.18 -14.16 -29.06
C LYS A 128 10.84 -12.83 -28.38
N ASP A 129 9.84 -12.84 -27.49
CA ASP A 129 9.33 -11.67 -26.78
C ASP A 129 9.82 -11.58 -25.33
N GLY A 130 10.86 -12.35 -25.00
CA GLY A 130 11.46 -12.40 -23.66
C GLY A 130 10.78 -13.36 -22.69
N GLY A 131 9.78 -14.13 -23.13
CA GLY A 131 9.03 -15.07 -22.30
C GLY A 131 9.62 -16.48 -22.20
N TRP A 132 8.94 -17.34 -21.46
CA TRP A 132 9.38 -18.68 -21.07
C TRP A 132 8.57 -19.82 -21.69
N GLN A 133 7.65 -19.55 -22.62
CA GLN A 133 6.77 -20.56 -23.21
C GLN A 133 7.52 -21.79 -23.76
N ASP A 134 8.61 -21.58 -24.50
CA ASP A 134 9.42 -22.66 -25.09
C ASP A 134 10.63 -23.05 -24.23
N ARG A 135 10.75 -22.52 -23.01
CA ARG A 135 11.87 -22.83 -22.11
C ARG A 135 11.61 -24.16 -21.41
N HIS A 136 12.64 -24.99 -21.34
CA HIS A 136 12.54 -26.31 -20.75
C HIS A 136 12.72 -26.30 -19.22
N TYR A 137 12.06 -27.23 -18.54
CA TYR A 137 12.25 -27.54 -17.12
C TYR A 137 12.11 -29.06 -16.90
N GLY A 138 12.75 -29.62 -15.86
CA GLY A 138 12.79 -31.07 -15.62
C GLY A 138 13.88 -31.50 -14.65
N SER A 139 13.89 -32.78 -14.26
CA SER A 139 14.90 -33.35 -13.34
C SER A 139 16.30 -33.40 -13.98
N ASP A 140 16.35 -33.58 -15.30
CA ASP A 140 17.58 -33.84 -16.07
C ASP A 140 17.97 -32.67 -16.98
N VAL A 141 17.43 -31.47 -16.76
CA VAL A 141 17.82 -30.26 -17.51
C VAL A 141 19.25 -29.87 -17.15
N SER A 142 20.21 -30.42 -17.88
CA SER A 142 21.63 -30.11 -17.76
C SER A 142 22.07 -29.25 -18.94
N SER A 143 21.96 -27.92 -18.78
CA SER A 143 22.51 -26.90 -19.70
C SER A 143 21.88 -26.87 -21.12
N PRO A 144 21.54 -25.69 -21.69
CA PRO A 144 21.80 -24.35 -21.18
C PRO A 144 20.85 -23.93 -20.06
N LYS A 145 21.33 -23.03 -19.19
CA LYS A 145 20.60 -22.44 -18.04
C LYS A 145 19.26 -21.89 -18.50
N SER A 146 18.18 -22.53 -18.06
CA SER A 146 16.83 -22.12 -18.39
C SER A 146 16.34 -21.19 -17.28
N PRO A 147 16.00 -19.93 -17.58
CA PRO A 147 15.54 -18.99 -16.55
C PRO A 147 14.28 -19.50 -15.83
N LEU A 148 13.49 -20.33 -16.51
CA LEU A 148 12.36 -21.03 -15.92
C LEU A 148 12.80 -22.08 -14.87
N GLN A 149 13.78 -22.92 -15.22
CA GLN A 149 14.34 -23.90 -14.29
C GLN A 149 14.95 -23.21 -13.08
N ASP A 150 15.77 -22.18 -13.32
CA ASP A 150 16.47 -21.42 -12.27
C ASP A 150 15.49 -20.77 -11.30
N PHE A 151 14.35 -20.26 -11.80
CA PHE A 151 13.28 -19.69 -10.99
C PHE A 151 12.50 -20.74 -10.18
N LEU A 152 12.27 -21.93 -10.74
CA LEU A 152 11.58 -23.02 -10.01
C LEU A 152 12.43 -23.60 -8.89
N THR A 153 13.74 -23.77 -9.13
CA THR A 153 14.66 -24.41 -8.17
C THR A 153 15.42 -23.42 -7.29
N ASP A 154 15.13 -22.12 -7.40
CA ASP A 154 15.85 -21.03 -6.72
C ASP A 154 17.37 -21.16 -6.87
N ALA A 155 17.83 -21.37 -8.11
CA ALA A 155 19.25 -21.54 -8.39
C ALA A 155 20.04 -20.30 -7.96
N SER A 156 21.25 -20.49 -7.42
CA SER A 156 22.08 -19.39 -6.91
C SER A 156 22.46 -18.33 -7.95
N ASP A 157 22.41 -18.71 -9.23
CA ASP A 157 22.67 -17.84 -10.38
C ASP A 157 21.39 -17.36 -11.09
N SER A 158 20.21 -17.61 -10.50
CA SER A 158 18.96 -16.99 -10.90
C SER A 158 19.11 -15.47 -10.90
N LYS A 159 18.62 -14.85 -11.96
CA LYS A 159 18.61 -13.37 -12.07
C LYS A 159 17.52 -12.73 -11.22
N PHE A 160 16.54 -13.52 -10.78
CA PHE A 160 15.42 -13.05 -9.98
C PHE A 160 15.75 -13.25 -8.51
N GLU A 161 15.75 -12.15 -7.76
CA GLU A 161 15.98 -12.18 -6.33
C GLU A 161 14.74 -12.71 -5.62
N THR A 162 14.82 -13.98 -5.20
CA THR A 162 13.87 -14.63 -4.29
C THR A 162 14.56 -14.92 -2.96
N HIS A 163 13.77 -15.02 -1.89
CA HIS A 163 14.29 -15.31 -0.55
C HIS A 163 13.43 -16.32 0.22
N PRO A 164 13.98 -16.96 1.27
CA PRO A 164 13.18 -17.77 2.18
C PRO A 164 12.07 -16.94 2.81
N PHE A 165 10.89 -17.56 3.00
CA PHE A 165 9.77 -16.87 3.64
C PHE A 165 10.11 -16.47 5.07
N ASP A 166 9.95 -15.18 5.38
CA ASP A 166 10.13 -14.64 6.73
C ASP A 166 8.84 -13.93 7.21
N PRO A 167 8.13 -14.47 8.22
CA PRO A 167 6.92 -13.86 8.75
C PRO A 167 7.18 -12.54 9.51
N CYS A 168 8.41 -12.31 9.98
CA CYS A 168 8.80 -11.13 10.75
C CYS A 168 9.27 -9.99 9.84
N ASN A 169 9.81 -10.31 8.66
CA ASN A 169 10.26 -9.30 7.72
C ASN A 169 9.18 -8.99 6.67
N ILE A 170 8.50 -7.86 6.86
CA ILE A 170 7.41 -7.37 6.00
C ILE A 170 7.82 -7.26 4.52
N CYS A 171 9.08 -6.90 4.24
CA CYS A 171 9.61 -6.75 2.88
C CYS A 171 9.90 -8.10 2.21
N LEU A 172 10.09 -9.16 3.01
CA LEU A 172 10.39 -10.51 2.54
C LEU A 172 9.15 -11.42 2.52
N LYS A 173 7.95 -10.87 2.71
CA LYS A 173 6.68 -11.62 2.59
C LYS A 173 6.24 -11.86 1.15
N SER A 174 6.77 -11.10 0.20
CA SER A 174 6.61 -11.27 -1.26
C SER A 174 7.95 -11.74 -1.85
N ARG A 175 7.99 -12.28 -3.09
CA ARG A 175 9.23 -12.81 -3.71
C ARG A 175 9.88 -13.96 -2.94
N VAL A 176 9.03 -14.91 -2.53
CA VAL A 176 9.46 -16.10 -1.79
C VAL A 176 10.00 -17.15 -2.76
N ASN A 177 11.02 -17.87 -2.31
CA ASN A 177 11.56 -19.05 -2.99
C ASN A 177 10.46 -20.04 -3.41
N MET A 178 10.58 -20.58 -4.61
CA MET A 178 9.66 -21.59 -5.14
C MET A 178 9.89 -22.97 -4.48
N GLY A 179 11.16 -23.33 -4.28
CA GLY A 179 11.62 -24.45 -3.47
C GLY A 179 11.54 -25.82 -4.14
N PHE A 180 11.35 -25.90 -5.46
CA PHE A 180 11.29 -27.19 -6.15
C PHE A 180 12.67 -27.83 -6.25
N THR A 181 12.76 -29.13 -5.93
CA THR A 181 13.98 -29.93 -6.10
C THR A 181 13.91 -30.74 -7.39
N LYS A 182 15.02 -31.39 -7.77
CA LYS A 182 15.04 -32.27 -8.96
C LYS A 182 14.02 -33.40 -8.88
N ASP A 183 13.72 -33.88 -7.67
CA ASP A 183 12.77 -34.97 -7.42
C ASP A 183 11.30 -34.52 -7.53
N ASP A 184 11.05 -33.20 -7.50
CA ASP A 184 9.74 -32.59 -7.66
C ASP A 184 9.41 -32.26 -9.13
N LEU A 185 10.39 -32.37 -10.02
CA LEU A 185 10.30 -32.02 -11.42
C LEU A 185 10.17 -33.28 -12.31
N PRO A 186 9.60 -33.15 -13.52
CA PRO A 186 9.32 -34.31 -14.35
C PRO A 186 10.62 -34.87 -14.95
N THR A 187 10.67 -36.20 -15.08
CA THR A 187 11.79 -36.93 -15.70
C THR A 187 11.88 -36.71 -17.22
N PRO A 188 10.76 -36.69 -17.99
CA PRO A 188 10.81 -36.05 -19.30
C PRO A 188 10.82 -34.53 -19.11
N ASN A 189 11.77 -33.85 -19.76
CA ASN A 189 11.78 -32.38 -19.76
C ASN A 189 10.51 -31.84 -20.43
N GLU A 190 9.81 -30.95 -19.74
CA GLU A 190 8.63 -30.25 -20.24
C GLU A 190 8.97 -28.80 -20.61
N THR A 191 8.01 -28.07 -21.17
CA THR A 191 8.17 -26.66 -21.56
C THR A 191 7.33 -25.73 -20.69
N GLY A 192 7.66 -24.44 -20.67
CA GLY A 192 6.86 -23.42 -19.99
C GLY A 192 5.39 -23.38 -20.43
N SER A 193 5.07 -23.76 -21.68
CA SER A 193 3.69 -23.93 -22.14
C SER A 193 2.91 -24.94 -21.27
N HIS A 194 3.56 -26.01 -20.83
CA HIS A 194 2.97 -26.97 -19.90
C HIS A 194 2.66 -26.33 -18.55
N ILE A 195 3.60 -25.54 -17.99
CA ILE A 195 3.37 -24.78 -16.75
C ILE A 195 2.23 -23.77 -16.92
N HIS A 196 2.16 -23.06 -18.04
CA HIS A 196 1.05 -22.16 -18.31
C HIS A 196 -0.29 -22.93 -18.30
N THR A 197 -0.32 -24.15 -18.84
CA THR A 197 -1.49 -25.03 -18.85
C THR A 197 -1.82 -25.59 -17.46
N ILE A 198 -0.81 -25.78 -16.61
CA ILE A 198 -0.99 -26.15 -15.20
C ILE A 198 -1.62 -25.00 -14.42
N LEU A 199 -1.11 -23.79 -14.62
CA LEU A 199 -1.51 -22.58 -13.91
C LEU A 199 -2.76 -21.90 -14.49
N THR A 200 -3.30 -22.43 -15.60
CA THR A 200 -4.55 -21.95 -16.18
C THR A 200 -5.70 -22.83 -15.68
N PRO A 201 -6.71 -22.24 -15.01
CA PRO A 201 -7.86 -22.99 -14.53
C PRO A 201 -8.58 -23.73 -15.67
N SER A 202 -8.82 -25.03 -15.50
CA SER A 202 -9.35 -25.90 -16.56
C SER A 202 -10.83 -25.68 -16.91
N CYS A 203 -11.58 -24.93 -16.08
CA CYS A 203 -13.04 -24.79 -16.18
C CYS A 203 -13.53 -23.39 -16.59
N GLY A 204 -12.69 -22.55 -17.20
CA GLY A 204 -13.13 -21.26 -17.78
C GLY A 204 -13.59 -20.20 -16.76
N GLY A 205 -13.22 -20.34 -15.49
CA GLY A 205 -13.46 -19.36 -14.43
C GLY A 205 -12.20 -18.60 -14.03
N ASP A 206 -12.36 -17.62 -13.14
CA ASP A 206 -11.24 -16.88 -12.55
C ASP A 206 -10.32 -17.80 -11.72
N ASP A 207 -9.04 -17.43 -11.65
CA ASP A 207 -8.03 -18.15 -10.88
C ASP A 207 -8.40 -18.17 -9.38
N PRO A 208 -8.62 -19.35 -8.77
CA PRO A 208 -9.13 -19.44 -7.40
C PRO A 208 -8.15 -18.86 -6.38
N LEU A 209 -6.83 -18.92 -6.62
CA LEU A 209 -5.85 -18.29 -5.73
C LEU A 209 -5.92 -16.77 -5.85
N LEU A 210 -6.06 -16.26 -7.06
CA LEU A 210 -6.13 -14.81 -7.30
C LEU A 210 -7.42 -14.22 -6.72
N THR A 211 -8.55 -14.90 -6.89
CA THR A 211 -9.85 -14.53 -6.30
C THR A 211 -9.81 -14.63 -4.78
N LEU A 212 -9.24 -15.69 -4.21
CA LEU A 212 -9.05 -15.79 -2.76
C LEU A 212 -8.17 -14.64 -2.22
N THR A 213 -7.11 -14.29 -2.95
CA THR A 213 -6.21 -13.20 -2.55
C THR A 213 -6.95 -11.86 -2.48
N SER A 214 -7.86 -11.57 -3.41
CA SER A 214 -8.64 -10.33 -3.38
C SER A 214 -9.63 -10.30 -2.20
N TYR A 215 -10.29 -11.43 -1.92
CA TYR A 215 -11.20 -11.57 -0.76
C TYR A 215 -10.45 -11.37 0.56
N LEU A 216 -9.32 -12.06 0.73
CA LEU A 216 -8.50 -11.94 1.94
C LEU A 216 -7.90 -10.53 2.07
N THR A 217 -7.46 -9.91 0.97
CA THR A 217 -6.92 -8.53 1.00
C THR A 217 -7.97 -7.53 1.44
N CYS A 218 -9.21 -7.68 0.97
CA CYS A 218 -10.35 -6.85 1.37
C CYS A 218 -10.66 -7.00 2.88
N ILE A 219 -10.89 -8.22 3.35
CA ILE A 219 -11.32 -8.46 4.76
C ILE A 219 -10.21 -8.17 5.77
N THR A 220 -8.97 -8.53 5.44
CA THR A 220 -7.84 -8.34 6.36
C THR A 220 -7.18 -6.97 6.22
N SER A 221 -7.66 -6.12 5.30
CA SER A 221 -7.09 -4.81 5.01
C SER A 221 -5.55 -4.86 4.84
N ARG A 222 -5.06 -5.72 3.93
CA ARG A 222 -3.61 -5.83 3.68
C ARG A 222 -3.09 -4.58 2.96
N THR A 223 -2.31 -3.78 3.67
CA THR A 223 -1.68 -2.56 3.13
C THR A 223 -0.83 -2.84 1.88
N PRO A 224 -0.96 -2.04 0.79
CA PRO A 224 -0.05 -2.05 -0.36
C PRO A 224 1.37 -1.62 0.04
N ARG A 225 2.40 -2.30 -0.47
CA ARG A 225 3.81 -2.13 -0.04
C ARG A 225 4.81 -1.98 -1.18
N THR A 226 4.65 -2.75 -2.26
CA THR A 226 5.55 -2.69 -3.43
C THR A 226 5.04 -1.68 -4.45
N THR A 227 5.90 -1.25 -5.38
CA THR A 227 5.50 -0.35 -6.48
C THR A 227 4.29 -0.91 -7.24
N GLY A 228 4.31 -2.21 -7.59
CA GLY A 228 3.20 -2.90 -8.24
C GLY A 228 1.91 -2.88 -7.41
N GLU A 229 1.99 -3.12 -6.10
CA GLU A 229 0.84 -3.07 -5.20
C GLU A 229 0.26 -1.65 -5.08
N LEU A 230 1.11 -0.63 -4.90
CA LEU A 230 0.70 0.78 -4.79
C LEU A 230 -0.02 1.23 -6.07
N VAL A 231 0.58 0.95 -7.21
CA VAL A 231 -0.01 1.24 -8.52
C VAL A 231 -1.35 0.51 -8.71
N SER A 232 -1.44 -0.76 -8.27
CA SER A 232 -2.68 -1.55 -8.35
C SER A 232 -3.78 -0.96 -7.48
N PHE A 233 -3.44 -0.53 -6.26
CA PHE A 233 -4.37 0.11 -5.35
C PHE A 233 -4.90 1.41 -5.95
N PHE A 234 -4.05 2.38 -6.28
CA PHE A 234 -4.54 3.67 -6.79
C PHE A 234 -5.29 3.55 -8.12
N HIS A 235 -4.89 2.61 -8.98
CA HIS A 235 -5.59 2.36 -10.24
C HIS A 235 -6.97 1.73 -10.01
N ASN A 236 -7.08 0.66 -9.21
CA ASN A 236 -8.38 0.03 -8.93
C ASN A 236 -9.27 0.86 -8.00
N PHE A 237 -8.69 1.61 -7.07
CA PHE A 237 -9.43 2.51 -6.20
C PHE A 237 -10.05 3.64 -7.01
N GLY A 238 -9.29 4.25 -7.94
CA GLY A 238 -9.83 5.19 -8.91
C GLY A 238 -10.96 4.59 -9.77
N ASN A 239 -10.85 3.32 -10.19
CA ASN A 239 -11.94 2.59 -10.87
C ASN A 239 -13.20 2.48 -10.01
N SER A 240 -13.05 2.06 -8.75
CA SER A 240 -14.17 1.86 -7.82
C SER A 240 -14.88 3.15 -7.43
N LEU A 241 -14.18 4.28 -7.51
CA LEU A 241 -14.75 5.61 -7.30
C LEU A 241 -15.41 6.19 -8.55
N TYR A 242 -15.23 5.57 -9.71
CA TYR A 242 -15.73 6.10 -10.97
C TYR A 242 -17.27 6.04 -11.06
N LYS A 243 -17.90 7.20 -11.03
CA LYS A 243 -19.25 7.45 -11.56
C LYS A 243 -19.26 8.87 -12.14
N PRO A 244 -20.02 9.11 -13.24
CA PRO A 244 -20.15 10.45 -13.80
C PRO A 244 -20.63 11.42 -12.72
N HIS A 245 -19.92 12.54 -12.54
CA HIS A 245 -20.35 13.61 -11.65
C HIS A 245 -21.77 14.07 -12.06
N PRO A 246 -22.71 14.27 -11.11
CA PRO A 246 -22.52 14.39 -9.66
C PRO A 246 -22.68 13.09 -8.85
N HIS A 247 -22.81 11.93 -9.50
CA HIS A 247 -23.08 10.68 -8.79
C HIS A 247 -21.81 10.09 -8.16
N LEU A 248 -21.94 9.63 -6.91
CA LEU A 248 -20.88 8.89 -6.21
C LEU A 248 -21.17 7.38 -6.24
N SER A 249 -20.12 6.58 -6.34
CA SER A 249 -20.23 5.15 -6.06
C SER A 249 -20.58 4.94 -4.58
N GLN A 250 -21.07 3.76 -4.20
CA GLN A 250 -21.35 3.47 -2.79
C GLN A 250 -20.13 3.75 -1.91
N LEU A 251 -18.94 3.37 -2.40
CA LEU A 251 -17.67 3.66 -1.76
C LEU A 251 -17.35 5.16 -1.72
N GLY A 252 -17.55 5.89 -2.81
CA GLY A 252 -17.36 7.35 -2.84
C GLY A 252 -18.28 8.07 -1.86
N SER A 253 -19.54 7.66 -1.76
CA SER A 253 -20.50 8.19 -0.79
C SER A 253 -20.08 7.90 0.65
N ALA A 254 -19.46 6.74 0.92
CA ALA A 254 -18.94 6.41 2.25
C ALA A 254 -17.73 7.29 2.61
N LEU A 255 -16.82 7.53 1.66
CA LEU A 255 -15.62 8.36 1.86
C LEU A 255 -15.93 9.87 2.03
N SER A 256 -17.06 10.33 1.50
CA SER A 256 -17.53 11.71 1.66
C SER A 256 -18.36 11.95 2.91
N LYS A 257 -18.65 10.92 3.70
CA LYS A 257 -19.36 11.09 4.98
C LYS A 257 -18.36 11.13 6.13
N PRO A 258 -18.48 12.10 7.06
CA PRO A 258 -17.66 12.11 8.26
C PRO A 258 -17.99 10.90 9.14
N HIS A 259 -17.01 10.45 9.93
CA HIS A 259 -17.27 9.37 10.88
C HIS A 259 -18.17 9.90 12.01
N PRO A 260 -19.16 9.12 12.51
CA PRO A 260 -20.13 9.60 13.51
C PRO A 260 -19.51 10.12 14.81
N HIS A 261 -18.32 9.64 15.16
CA HIS A 261 -17.58 10.01 16.37
C HIS A 261 -16.42 10.98 16.12
N CYS A 262 -16.25 11.46 14.89
CA CYS A 262 -15.25 12.45 14.54
C CYS A 262 -15.90 13.81 14.24
N PRO A 263 -15.17 14.93 14.38
CA PRO A 263 -15.62 16.20 13.85
C PRO A 263 -15.83 16.12 12.33
N ASP A 264 -16.62 17.03 11.74
CA ASP A 264 -17.03 17.04 10.31
C ASP A 264 -15.88 17.28 9.29
N TRP A 265 -14.62 17.08 9.68
CA TRP A 265 -13.41 17.31 8.88
C TRP A 265 -12.76 16.04 8.33
N ASP A 266 -13.23 14.85 8.71
CA ASP A 266 -12.55 13.57 8.46
C ASP A 266 -13.08 12.83 7.22
N HIS A 267 -13.52 13.59 6.21
CA HIS A 267 -14.08 13.07 4.99
C HIS A 267 -13.48 13.74 3.75
N LEU A 268 -13.53 13.04 2.61
CA LEU A 268 -13.07 13.58 1.34
C LEU A 268 -14.11 14.53 0.75
N ALA A 269 -13.66 15.72 0.33
CA ALA A 269 -14.43 16.63 -0.48
C ALA A 269 -14.50 16.16 -1.94
N ALA A 270 -15.36 16.79 -2.74
CA ALA A 270 -15.53 16.45 -4.15
C ALA A 270 -14.22 16.57 -4.94
N ASP A 271 -13.42 17.60 -4.66
CA ASP A 271 -12.14 17.84 -5.33
C ASP A 271 -11.09 16.77 -4.95
N ASP A 272 -11.09 16.28 -3.72
CA ASP A 272 -10.20 15.20 -3.28
C ASP A 272 -10.52 13.89 -3.99
N LEU A 273 -11.81 13.55 -4.08
CA LEU A 273 -12.28 12.38 -4.82
C LEU A 273 -11.96 12.49 -6.31
N GLN A 274 -12.05 13.70 -6.87
CA GLN A 274 -11.69 13.95 -8.26
C GLN A 274 -10.19 13.75 -8.49
N ALA A 275 -9.32 14.23 -7.60
CA ALA A 275 -7.87 14.01 -7.68
C ALA A 275 -7.51 12.51 -7.66
N ILE A 276 -8.17 11.71 -6.83
CA ILE A 276 -7.97 10.25 -6.79
C ILE A 276 -8.40 9.59 -8.10
N ARG A 277 -9.53 10.01 -8.69
CA ARG A 277 -10.00 9.51 -9.99
C ARG A 277 -9.04 9.90 -11.12
N ASP A 278 -8.57 11.13 -11.12
CA ASP A 278 -7.69 11.66 -12.16
C ASP A 278 -6.29 11.03 -12.13
N ALA A 279 -5.79 10.65 -10.95
CA ALA A 279 -4.52 9.91 -10.81
C ALA A 279 -4.55 8.58 -11.58
N ARG A 280 -5.69 7.87 -11.53
CA ARG A 280 -5.96 6.71 -12.39
C ARG A 280 -6.09 7.16 -13.86
N GLY A 281 -7.01 8.09 -14.12
CA GLY A 281 -7.34 8.64 -15.43
C GLY A 281 -8.80 9.09 -15.50
N SER A 282 -9.05 10.30 -16.01
CA SER A 282 -10.31 11.07 -15.88
C SER A 282 -11.56 10.51 -16.60
N ALA A 283 -11.42 9.48 -17.43
CA ALA A 283 -12.48 9.00 -18.32
C ALA A 283 -12.93 7.56 -18.00
N THR A 284 -14.13 7.18 -18.45
CA THR A 284 -14.79 5.93 -18.01
C THR A 284 -13.93 4.67 -18.29
N PRO A 285 -14.00 3.63 -17.45
CA PRO A 285 -13.36 2.34 -17.74
C PRO A 285 -13.86 1.64 -19.02
N THR A 286 -15.04 2.01 -19.55
CA THR A 286 -15.76 1.24 -20.57
C THR A 286 -15.92 1.93 -21.92
N SER A 287 -15.48 3.18 -22.09
CA SER A 287 -15.57 3.86 -23.39
C SER A 287 -14.32 3.69 -24.26
N ASN A 288 -14.54 3.72 -25.57
CA ASN A 288 -13.51 3.66 -26.61
C ASN A 288 -12.68 4.96 -26.60
N HIS A 289 -11.72 5.04 -25.69
CA HIS A 289 -10.87 6.22 -25.48
C HIS A 289 -9.57 6.16 -26.26
N ILE A 290 -9.12 7.31 -26.74
CA ILE A 290 -7.84 7.47 -27.43
C ILE A 290 -6.78 7.87 -26.41
N HIS A 291 -5.79 6.99 -26.18
CA HIS A 291 -4.72 7.12 -25.17
C HIS A 291 -4.07 8.52 -25.09
N ASP A 292 -3.77 9.14 -26.22
CA ASP A 292 -3.02 10.41 -26.26
C ASP A 292 -3.87 11.66 -25.99
N LYS A 293 -5.21 11.53 -25.97
CA LYS A 293 -6.13 12.65 -25.73
C LYS A 293 -6.80 12.58 -24.36
N ASP A 294 -7.12 11.38 -23.90
CA ASP A 294 -8.03 11.22 -22.76
C ASP A 294 -7.29 10.95 -21.43
N HIS A 295 -6.05 10.46 -21.46
CA HIS A 295 -5.31 10.03 -20.26
C HIS A 295 -3.79 10.35 -20.22
N PRO A 296 -3.32 11.53 -20.67
CA PRO A 296 -1.90 11.81 -20.66
C PRO A 296 -1.36 11.87 -19.22
N LYS A 297 -0.23 11.19 -18.97
CA LYS A 297 0.54 11.27 -17.71
C LYS A 297 -0.21 10.72 -16.48
N THR A 298 -1.04 9.70 -16.68
CA THR A 298 -1.82 9.04 -15.63
C THR A 298 -1.32 7.61 -15.38
N LEU A 299 -1.79 6.93 -14.33
CA LEU A 299 -1.46 5.52 -14.14
C LEU A 299 -1.96 4.66 -15.31
N SER A 300 -3.11 4.99 -15.91
CA SER A 300 -3.62 4.29 -17.09
C SER A 300 -2.71 4.43 -18.32
N THR A 301 -1.77 5.39 -18.37
CA THR A 301 -0.71 5.42 -19.39
C THR A 301 0.22 4.20 -19.29
N LEU A 302 0.36 3.61 -18.10
CA LEU A 302 1.21 2.43 -17.84
C LEU A 302 0.41 1.13 -17.88
N LEU A 303 -0.74 1.07 -17.18
CA LEU A 303 -1.56 -0.15 -17.05
C LEU A 303 -2.72 -0.25 -18.04
N GLY A 304 -2.89 0.74 -18.91
CA GLY A 304 -4.04 0.82 -19.81
C GLY A 304 -5.35 1.16 -19.09
N CYS A 305 -6.41 1.35 -19.86
CA CYS A 305 -7.77 1.57 -19.34
C CYS A 305 -8.61 0.28 -19.23
N GLY A 306 -8.06 -0.83 -19.71
CA GLY A 306 -8.70 -2.15 -19.72
C GLY A 306 -7.94 -3.11 -20.64
N ILE A 307 -8.08 -4.41 -20.39
CA ILE A 307 -7.35 -5.47 -21.13
C ILE A 307 -7.77 -5.52 -22.61
N THR A 308 -9.00 -5.10 -22.92
CA THR A 308 -9.59 -5.15 -24.27
C THR A 308 -9.58 -3.83 -25.01
N ASN A 309 -9.13 -2.73 -24.39
CA ASN A 309 -9.14 -1.43 -25.05
C ASN A 309 -7.93 -1.30 -25.98
N ALA A 310 -8.14 -1.60 -27.27
CA ALA A 310 -7.12 -1.50 -28.31
C ALA A 310 -6.53 -0.09 -28.47
N GLN A 311 -7.25 0.94 -28.03
CA GLN A 311 -6.83 2.34 -28.11
C GLN A 311 -6.04 2.79 -26.87
N CYS A 312 -5.96 1.97 -25.81
CA CYS A 312 -5.17 2.21 -24.59
C CYS A 312 -4.61 0.88 -24.02
N PRO A 313 -3.64 0.25 -24.71
CA PRO A 313 -3.11 -1.05 -24.30
C PRO A 313 -2.20 -0.91 -23.06
N PRO A 314 -2.25 -1.86 -22.10
CA PRO A 314 -1.28 -1.92 -21.01
C PRO A 314 0.15 -2.10 -21.56
N HIS A 315 1.10 -1.34 -21.02
CA HIS A 315 2.52 -1.51 -21.29
C HIS A 315 3.21 -2.38 -20.24
N VAL A 316 2.73 -2.27 -19.01
CA VAL A 316 3.15 -3.05 -17.84
C VAL A 316 1.91 -3.46 -17.04
N SER A 317 2.01 -4.55 -16.29
CA SER A 317 0.98 -4.98 -15.34
C SER A 317 1.60 -5.18 -13.96
N SER A 318 0.79 -5.10 -12.91
CA SER A 318 1.23 -5.52 -11.58
C SER A 318 1.03 -7.03 -11.43
N THR A 319 2.01 -7.71 -10.84
CA THR A 319 1.95 -9.15 -10.58
C THR A 319 0.75 -9.54 -9.73
N THR A 320 0.31 -8.66 -8.83
CA THR A 320 -0.82 -8.87 -7.92
C THR A 320 -1.95 -7.87 -8.16
N TYR A 321 -2.12 -7.40 -9.40
CA TYR A 321 -3.12 -6.38 -9.76
C TYR A 321 -4.53 -6.68 -9.23
N ARG A 322 -4.99 -7.93 -9.38
CA ARG A 322 -6.33 -8.34 -8.91
C ARG A 322 -6.46 -8.46 -7.40
N ALA A 323 -5.36 -8.59 -6.64
CA ALA A 323 -5.42 -8.63 -5.18
C ALA A 323 -6.02 -7.34 -4.60
N TYR A 324 -5.87 -6.21 -5.31
CA TYR A 324 -6.37 -4.89 -4.93
C TYR A 324 -7.59 -4.44 -5.74
N ALA A 325 -8.37 -5.37 -6.29
CA ALA A 325 -9.52 -5.06 -7.14
C ALA A 325 -10.88 -5.04 -6.43
N LEU A 326 -10.94 -5.43 -5.15
CA LEU A 326 -12.20 -5.55 -4.39
C LEU A 326 -12.23 -4.59 -3.20
N TYR A 327 -13.35 -3.87 -3.04
CA TYR A 327 -13.53 -2.87 -1.97
C TYR A 327 -14.90 -3.01 -1.32
N SER A 328 -14.99 -2.70 -0.03
CA SER A 328 -16.25 -2.57 0.71
C SER A 328 -16.38 -1.20 1.36
N SER A 329 -17.59 -0.62 1.39
CA SER A 329 -17.82 0.64 2.10
C SER A 329 -17.55 0.55 3.60
N SER A 330 -17.64 -0.65 4.21
CA SER A 330 -17.36 -0.86 5.63
C SER A 330 -15.91 -0.55 6.01
N PHE A 331 -14.98 -0.59 5.04
CA PHE A 331 -13.57 -0.29 5.25
C PHE A 331 -13.15 1.08 4.68
N ALA A 332 -14.10 1.99 4.42
CA ALA A 332 -13.83 3.29 3.80
C ALA A 332 -12.71 4.07 4.51
N HIS A 333 -12.70 4.10 5.84
CA HIS A 333 -11.66 4.82 6.61
C HIS A 333 -10.26 4.18 6.48
N ALA A 334 -10.18 2.86 6.33
CA ALA A 334 -8.89 2.20 6.07
C ALA A 334 -8.35 2.60 4.69
N TYR A 335 -9.20 2.63 3.67
CA TYR A 335 -8.81 3.07 2.33
C TYR A 335 -8.50 4.56 2.26
N LEU A 336 -9.22 5.39 3.02
CA LEU A 336 -8.91 6.81 3.19
C LEU A 336 -7.50 6.98 3.77
N SER A 337 -7.19 6.28 4.87
CA SER A 337 -5.85 6.29 5.44
C SER A 337 -4.79 5.86 4.42
N TRP A 338 -5.08 4.86 3.58
CA TRP A 338 -4.14 4.44 2.54
C TRP A 338 -3.97 5.49 1.46
N ALA A 339 -5.05 6.07 0.95
CA ALA A 339 -4.99 7.11 -0.07
C ALA A 339 -4.14 8.29 0.41
N VAL A 340 -4.32 8.71 1.67
CA VAL A 340 -3.62 9.83 2.28
C VAL A 340 -2.14 9.54 2.47
N TYR A 341 -1.78 8.44 3.15
CA TYR A 341 -0.37 8.18 3.51
C TYR A 341 0.44 7.50 2.39
N LEU A 342 -0.22 6.85 1.43
CA LEU A 342 0.46 6.14 0.35
C LEU A 342 0.58 6.95 -0.94
N ALA A 343 -0.02 8.14 -1.05
CA ALA A 343 0.12 9.00 -2.24
C ALA A 343 1.60 9.38 -2.48
N ASP A 344 2.29 9.85 -1.44
CA ASP A 344 3.74 10.14 -1.53
C ASP A 344 4.56 8.88 -1.79
N ARG A 345 4.18 7.76 -1.13
CA ARG A 345 4.87 6.48 -1.32
C ARG A 345 4.73 5.98 -2.75
N LEU A 346 3.56 6.17 -3.39
CA LEU A 346 3.36 5.86 -4.80
C LEU A 346 4.35 6.66 -5.65
N TRP A 347 4.40 7.98 -5.47
CA TRP A 347 5.30 8.85 -6.24
C TRP A 347 6.77 8.46 -6.06
N GLU A 348 7.22 8.29 -4.82
CA GLU A 348 8.59 7.86 -4.53
C GLU A 348 8.93 6.49 -5.12
N SER A 349 7.98 5.55 -5.08
CA SER A 349 8.18 4.20 -5.63
C SER A 349 8.28 4.19 -7.16
N LEU A 350 7.54 5.08 -7.83
CA LEU A 350 7.59 5.26 -9.29
C LEU A 350 8.86 6.01 -9.71
N LEU A 351 9.27 7.03 -8.95
CA LEU A 351 10.51 7.74 -9.14
C LEU A 351 11.73 6.81 -8.96
N LYS A 352 11.69 5.94 -7.95
CA LYS A 352 12.73 4.93 -7.73
C LYS A 352 12.83 3.95 -8.90
N LEU A 353 11.69 3.44 -9.37
CA LEU A 353 11.63 2.59 -10.56
C LEU A 353 12.19 3.32 -11.81
N HIS A 354 11.88 4.60 -11.98
CA HIS A 354 12.42 5.42 -13.07
C HIS A 354 13.94 5.49 -13.02
N TYR A 355 14.51 5.87 -11.86
CA TYR A 355 15.95 5.94 -11.69
C TYR A 355 16.64 4.59 -11.88
N ASP A 356 16.06 3.50 -11.36
CA ASP A 356 16.66 2.18 -11.50
C ASP A 356 16.63 1.71 -12.96
N LEU A 357 15.59 2.04 -13.72
CA LEU A 357 15.53 1.77 -15.17
C LEU A 357 16.51 2.64 -15.98
N GLU A 358 16.71 3.90 -15.60
CA GLU A 358 17.67 4.82 -16.22
C GLU A 358 19.12 4.34 -15.99
N ASN A 359 19.44 3.95 -14.76
CA ASN A 359 20.76 3.48 -14.35
C ASN A 359 21.16 2.12 -14.95
N LEU A 360 20.21 1.36 -15.49
CA LEU A 360 20.49 0.05 -16.11
C LEU A 360 21.38 0.13 -17.36
N GLN A 361 21.74 1.33 -17.83
CA GLN A 361 22.59 1.58 -19.02
C GLN A 361 22.10 0.79 -20.24
N CYS A 362 20.77 0.73 -20.42
CA CYS A 362 20.15 0.09 -21.59
C CYS A 362 20.45 0.83 -22.93
N HIS A 363 21.26 1.89 -22.89
CA HIS A 363 21.60 2.76 -24.02
C HIS A 363 22.48 2.08 -25.08
N ASP A 364 23.33 1.12 -24.70
CA ASP A 364 24.30 0.50 -25.63
C ASP A 364 23.69 -0.60 -26.51
N SER A 365 22.55 -1.17 -26.11
CA SER A 365 21.84 -2.15 -26.94
C SER A 365 20.72 -1.46 -27.71
N LYS A 366 20.95 -1.16 -28.98
CA LYS A 366 19.92 -0.71 -29.94
C LYS A 366 18.54 -1.33 -29.61
N SER A 367 17.61 -0.49 -29.15
CA SER A 367 16.15 -0.67 -29.25
C SER A 367 15.55 -2.04 -28.88
N LYS A 368 16.07 -2.76 -27.87
CA LYS A 368 15.37 -3.97 -27.42
C LYS A 368 14.08 -3.59 -26.67
N PRO A 369 12.95 -4.27 -26.93
CA PRO A 369 11.73 -4.13 -26.13
C PRO A 369 12.01 -4.36 -24.64
N LEU A 370 11.30 -3.63 -23.77
CA LEU A 370 11.46 -3.65 -22.32
C LEU A 370 11.52 -5.07 -21.75
N HIS A 371 10.57 -5.91 -22.18
CA HIS A 371 10.40 -7.27 -21.70
C HIS A 371 11.43 -8.27 -22.28
N GLN A 372 12.17 -7.89 -23.33
CA GLN A 372 13.28 -8.67 -23.88
C GLN A 372 14.63 -8.29 -23.25
N CYS A 373 14.69 -7.19 -22.51
CA CYS A 373 15.92 -6.76 -21.85
C CYS A 373 16.22 -7.66 -20.64
N THR A 374 17.36 -8.36 -20.70
CA THR A 374 17.76 -9.36 -19.70
C THR A 374 18.03 -8.78 -18.31
N LYS A 375 18.29 -7.47 -18.21
CA LYS A 375 18.47 -6.77 -16.94
C LYS A 375 17.21 -6.05 -16.46
N ALA A 376 16.36 -5.59 -17.38
CA ALA A 376 15.14 -4.86 -17.00
C ALA A 376 14.07 -5.77 -16.40
N LEU A 377 13.90 -6.99 -16.92
CA LEU A 377 12.84 -7.88 -16.44
C LEU A 377 13.00 -8.29 -14.95
N PRO A 378 14.20 -8.67 -14.46
CA PRO A 378 14.39 -8.91 -13.03
C PRO A 378 14.16 -7.66 -12.16
N LEU A 379 14.53 -6.48 -12.65
CA LEU A 379 14.24 -5.22 -11.95
C LEU A 379 12.73 -4.97 -11.88
N LEU A 380 11.99 -5.14 -12.98
CA LEU A 380 10.53 -5.01 -12.95
C LEU A 380 9.89 -5.99 -11.96
N TYR A 381 10.37 -7.23 -11.93
CA TYR A 381 9.94 -8.23 -10.94
C TYR A 381 10.23 -7.78 -9.49
N SER A 382 11.38 -7.18 -9.21
CA SER A 382 11.69 -6.67 -7.86
C SER A 382 10.77 -5.51 -7.45
N HIS A 383 10.21 -4.78 -8.41
CA HIS A 383 9.17 -3.77 -8.18
C HIS A 383 7.74 -4.34 -8.18
N GLY A 384 7.54 -5.65 -8.39
CA GLY A 384 6.23 -6.28 -8.47
C GLY A 384 5.49 -6.03 -9.78
N ILE A 385 6.24 -5.75 -10.85
CA ILE A 385 5.75 -5.46 -12.18
C ILE A 385 6.07 -6.64 -13.10
N THR A 386 5.09 -7.04 -13.90
CA THR A 386 5.16 -8.13 -14.87
C THR A 386 4.71 -7.62 -16.24
N PRO A 387 5.11 -8.27 -17.35
CA PRO A 387 4.53 -7.98 -18.65
C PRO A 387 3.00 -8.17 -18.62
N PRO A 388 2.23 -7.42 -19.41
CA PRO A 388 0.78 -7.60 -19.50
C PRO A 388 0.41 -8.94 -20.16
N ASP A 389 -0.68 -9.53 -19.67
CA ASP A 389 -1.25 -10.77 -20.21
C ASP A 389 -2.11 -10.50 -21.44
N GLY A 390 -1.97 -11.31 -22.49
CA GLY A 390 -2.90 -11.36 -23.62
C GLY A 390 -2.87 -10.19 -24.62
N THR A 391 -2.13 -9.11 -24.37
CA THR A 391 -2.04 -8.00 -25.34
C THR A 391 -1.14 -8.31 -26.53
N VAL A 392 -1.55 -7.82 -27.70
CA VAL A 392 -0.70 -7.70 -28.90
C VAL A 392 0.47 -6.80 -28.57
N GLN A 393 1.57 -7.45 -28.17
CA GLN A 393 2.97 -7.01 -28.21
C GLN A 393 3.17 -5.48 -28.18
N SER A 394 3.17 -4.88 -26.99
CA SER A 394 3.70 -3.53 -26.83
C SER A 394 5.21 -3.56 -27.13
N SER A 395 5.63 -3.04 -28.27
CA SER A 395 7.03 -2.89 -28.70
C SER A 395 7.76 -1.77 -27.96
N LEU A 396 7.36 -1.48 -26.72
CA LEU A 396 7.91 -0.38 -25.92
C LEU A 396 9.38 -0.68 -25.60
N THR A 397 10.28 0.17 -26.07
CA THR A 397 11.71 0.08 -25.77
C THR A 397 11.98 0.52 -24.33
N CYS A 398 13.13 0.12 -23.77
CA CYS A 398 13.54 0.56 -22.43
C CYS A 398 13.59 2.09 -22.31
N SER A 399 14.12 2.79 -23.32
CA SER A 399 14.17 4.26 -23.35
C SER A 399 12.78 4.89 -23.36
N ALA A 400 11.86 4.37 -24.18
CA ALA A 400 10.49 4.87 -24.22
C ALA A 400 9.72 4.59 -22.92
N ALA A 401 10.02 3.48 -22.24
CA ALA A 401 9.46 3.18 -20.92
C ALA A 401 9.96 4.16 -19.85
N VAL A 402 11.25 4.50 -19.84
CA VAL A 402 11.83 5.51 -18.96
C VAL A 402 11.17 6.87 -19.22
N THR A 403 11.07 7.32 -20.47
CA THR A 403 10.40 8.59 -20.80
C THR A 403 8.94 8.61 -20.34
N LYS A 404 8.15 7.57 -20.65
CA LYS A 404 6.74 7.48 -20.21
C LYS A 404 6.60 7.49 -18.69
N LEU A 405 7.48 6.78 -17.98
CA LEU A 405 7.45 6.76 -16.52
C LEU A 405 7.84 8.11 -15.94
N GLY A 406 8.83 8.79 -16.52
CA GLY A 406 9.21 10.16 -16.17
C GLY A 406 8.06 11.15 -16.39
N ASP A 407 7.32 11.00 -17.49
CA ASP A 407 6.13 11.81 -17.80
C ASP A 407 5.00 11.62 -16.78
N VAL A 408 4.79 10.39 -16.29
CA VAL A 408 3.79 10.09 -15.25
C VAL A 408 4.24 10.65 -13.89
N VAL A 409 5.52 10.49 -13.53
CA VAL A 409 6.09 10.98 -12.27
C VAL A 409 6.11 12.51 -12.21
N ALA A 410 6.42 13.18 -13.32
CA ALA A 410 6.34 14.64 -13.47
C ALA A 410 4.91 15.11 -13.85
N GLY A 411 3.96 14.20 -13.92
CA GLY A 411 2.59 14.45 -14.35
C GLY A 411 1.80 15.25 -13.32
N LYS A 412 0.94 16.14 -13.82
CA LYS A 412 -0.05 16.85 -12.99
C LYS A 412 -0.94 15.89 -12.18
N PRO A 413 -1.42 14.74 -12.68
CA PRO A 413 -2.34 13.88 -11.93
C PRO A 413 -1.78 13.35 -10.61
N ILE A 414 -0.54 12.85 -10.59
CA ILE A 414 0.10 12.35 -9.36
C ILE A 414 0.42 13.50 -8.40
N ALA A 415 0.92 14.62 -8.92
CA ALA A 415 1.16 15.82 -8.10
C ALA A 415 -0.13 16.36 -7.47
N SER A 416 -1.22 16.43 -8.23
CA SER A 416 -2.53 16.85 -7.73
C SER A 416 -3.10 15.88 -6.68
N LEU A 417 -2.87 14.58 -6.82
CA LEU A 417 -3.21 13.60 -5.78
C LEU A 417 -2.45 13.89 -4.47
N MET A 418 -1.13 14.08 -4.55
CA MET A 418 -0.31 14.41 -3.37
C MET A 418 -0.78 15.71 -2.72
N THR A 419 -0.93 16.79 -3.50
CA THR A 419 -1.44 18.09 -2.99
C THR A 419 -2.80 17.94 -2.32
N ALA A 420 -3.75 17.19 -2.90
CA ALA A 420 -5.06 17.00 -2.31
C ALA A 420 -4.98 16.25 -0.96
N MET A 421 -4.12 15.23 -0.87
CA MET A 421 -3.91 14.49 0.38
C MET A 421 -3.19 15.33 1.45
N ASP A 422 -2.26 16.20 1.05
CA ASP A 422 -1.60 17.17 1.95
C ASP A 422 -2.60 18.23 2.46
N GLU A 423 -3.45 18.76 1.59
CA GLU A 423 -4.52 19.69 1.96
C GLU A 423 -5.55 19.04 2.88
N PHE A 424 -5.86 17.76 2.66
CA PHE A 424 -6.68 16.96 3.57
C PHE A 424 -6.03 16.84 4.95
N LEU A 425 -4.75 16.46 5.03
CA LEU A 425 -4.01 16.40 6.30
C LEU A 425 -3.94 17.76 7.00
N TYR A 426 -3.77 18.85 6.23
CA TYR A 426 -3.78 20.21 6.76
C TYR A 426 -5.16 20.57 7.34
N ARG A 427 -6.26 20.29 6.62
CA ARG A 427 -7.64 20.53 7.10
C ARG A 427 -7.92 19.83 8.42
N ILE A 428 -7.50 18.56 8.55
CA ILE A 428 -7.64 17.78 9.79
C ILE A 428 -6.72 18.27 10.92
N ARG A 429 -5.65 19.01 10.61
CA ARG A 429 -4.74 19.55 11.64
C ARG A 429 -5.02 21.01 11.99
N ALA A 430 -5.72 21.75 11.13
CA ALA A 430 -5.89 23.20 11.23
C ALA A 430 -6.53 23.64 12.56
N PRO A 431 -7.66 23.06 13.03
CA PRO A 431 -8.18 23.32 14.38
C PRO A 431 -7.17 23.12 15.52
N PHE A 432 -6.32 22.08 15.47
CA PHE A 432 -5.27 21.89 16.47
C PHE A 432 -4.19 22.97 16.38
N LEU A 433 -3.78 23.36 15.18
CA LEU A 433 -2.84 24.45 14.96
C LEU A 433 -3.39 25.80 15.47
N TYR A 434 -4.67 26.09 15.19
CA TYR A 434 -5.33 27.31 15.67
C TYR A 434 -5.51 27.35 17.18
N THR A 435 -5.85 26.22 17.80
CA THR A 435 -5.94 26.15 19.27
C THR A 435 -4.59 26.31 19.95
N ILE A 436 -3.53 25.67 19.43
CA ILE A 436 -2.16 25.82 19.94
C ILE A 436 -1.71 27.29 19.81
N THR A 437 -1.88 27.89 18.64
CA THR A 437 -1.51 29.29 18.39
C THR A 437 -2.29 30.25 19.29
N ALA A 438 -3.60 30.08 19.43
CA ALA A 438 -4.41 30.89 20.35
C ALA A 438 -3.97 30.73 21.81
N LEU A 439 -3.66 29.51 22.26
CA LEU A 439 -3.18 29.24 23.61
C LEU A 439 -1.84 29.93 23.88
N TRP A 440 -0.89 29.86 22.94
CA TRP A 440 0.39 30.57 23.05
C TRP A 440 0.23 32.09 23.01
N LEU A 441 -0.70 32.62 22.19
CA LEU A 441 -1.03 34.04 22.20
C LEU A 441 -1.63 34.49 23.54
N ILE A 442 -2.53 33.71 24.14
CA ILE A 442 -3.09 34.03 25.46
C ILE A 442 -2.01 33.96 26.54
N ALA A 443 -1.17 32.93 26.52
CA ALA A 443 -0.07 32.79 27.49
C ALA A 443 0.91 33.96 27.40
N THR A 444 1.32 34.34 26.18
CA THR A 444 2.22 35.48 25.96
C THR A 444 1.59 36.79 26.40
N LEU A 445 0.30 37.03 26.10
CA LEU A 445 -0.43 38.21 26.58
C LEU A 445 -0.53 38.25 28.11
N TYR A 446 -0.78 37.11 28.76
CA TYR A 446 -0.84 37.02 30.22
C TYR A 446 0.51 37.31 30.88
N ILE A 447 1.60 36.76 30.31
CA ILE A 447 2.96 37.03 30.77
C ILE A 447 3.30 38.52 30.58
N LEU A 448 3.02 39.07 29.40
CA LEU A 448 3.26 40.48 29.10
C LEU A 448 2.47 41.40 30.03
N HIS A 449 1.17 41.12 30.25
CA HIS A 449 0.34 41.85 31.19
C HIS A 449 0.91 41.79 32.60
N SER A 450 1.33 40.61 33.08
CA SER A 450 1.93 40.45 34.40
C SER A 450 3.25 41.20 34.56
N LEU A 451 4.09 41.23 33.52
CA LEU A 451 5.35 41.99 33.51
C LEU A 451 5.11 43.50 33.50
N LEU A 452 4.22 43.99 32.63
CA LEU A 452 3.85 45.40 32.56
C LEU A 452 3.19 45.88 33.86
N TYR A 453 2.24 45.13 34.40
CA TYR A 453 1.60 45.43 35.68
C TYR A 453 2.63 45.53 36.81
N ARG A 454 3.59 44.60 36.89
CA ARG A 454 4.67 44.69 37.88
C ARG A 454 5.55 45.92 37.68
N MET A 455 5.89 46.28 36.44
CA MET A 455 6.66 47.51 36.18
C MET A 455 5.88 48.77 36.54
N ASP A 456 4.59 48.83 36.23
CA ASP A 456 3.73 49.97 36.57
C ASP A 456 3.56 50.09 38.09
N VAL A 457 3.36 48.98 38.80
CA VAL A 457 3.34 48.96 40.27
C VAL A 457 4.69 49.41 40.84
N LEU A 458 5.82 48.93 40.30
CA LEU A 458 7.16 49.38 40.72
C LEU A 458 7.38 50.86 40.42
N ARG A 459 6.90 51.37 39.29
CA ARG A 459 6.98 52.78 38.90
C ARG A 459 6.13 53.68 39.79
N ILE A 460 4.89 53.28 40.05
CA ILE A 460 3.98 53.99 40.96
C ILE A 460 4.53 53.95 42.39
N ARG A 461 5.05 52.80 42.85
CA ARG A 461 5.75 52.71 44.15
C ARG A 461 7.00 53.56 44.20
N SER A 462 7.80 53.63 43.13
CA SER A 462 8.95 54.53 43.06
C SER A 462 8.54 56.00 43.18
N HIS A 463 7.42 56.39 42.58
CA HIS A 463 6.88 57.76 42.70
C HIS A 463 6.23 58.04 44.06
N LEU A 464 5.59 57.06 44.67
CA LEU A 464 5.03 57.16 46.02
C LEU A 464 6.12 57.15 47.11
N LEU A 465 7.19 56.37 46.94
CA LEU A 465 8.37 56.37 47.83
C LEU A 465 9.23 57.63 47.62
N THR A 466 9.16 58.27 46.45
CA THR A 466 9.72 59.62 46.25
C THR A 466 8.75 60.72 46.66
N THR A 467 7.95 60.48 47.70
CA THR A 467 7.21 61.55 48.36
C THR A 467 8.18 62.35 49.26
N ARG A 468 8.26 63.64 48.92
CA ARG A 468 8.65 64.81 49.75
C ARG A 468 10.10 65.07 50.18
N ALA A 469 11.05 64.14 50.16
CA ALA A 469 12.40 64.45 50.68
C ALA A 469 13.54 64.47 49.65
N SER A 470 13.41 63.81 48.49
CA SER A 470 14.58 63.53 47.62
C SER A 470 15.25 64.77 47.01
N HIS A 471 14.50 65.85 46.76
CA HIS A 471 15.00 67.13 46.24
C HIS A 471 15.41 68.12 47.34
N LEU A 472 15.26 67.75 48.61
CA LEU A 472 15.69 68.54 49.77
C LEU A 472 17.00 68.03 50.39
N ILE A 473 17.61 66.97 49.83
CA ILE A 473 18.87 66.42 50.33
C ILE A 473 20.02 67.33 49.90
N ASP A 474 20.56 68.11 50.85
CA ASP A 474 21.78 68.89 50.65
C ASP A 474 22.95 67.96 50.34
N VAL A 475 23.80 68.31 49.37
CA VAL A 475 25.01 67.56 48.98
C VAL A 475 25.93 67.29 50.19
N LYS A 476 25.89 68.15 51.20
CA LYS A 476 26.62 67.96 52.46
C LYS A 476 26.16 66.73 53.26
N ALA A 477 24.88 66.33 53.12
CA ALA A 477 24.34 65.13 53.76
C ALA A 477 24.88 63.84 53.14
N LEU A 478 25.17 63.83 51.84
CA LEU A 478 25.72 62.67 51.12
C LEU A 478 27.21 62.41 51.44
N LEU A 479 27.93 63.42 51.91
CA LEU A 479 29.37 63.34 52.22
C LEU A 479 29.65 63.11 53.71
N ALA A 480 28.62 63.10 54.56
CA ALA A 480 28.77 62.88 56.00
C ALA A 480 28.67 61.38 56.33
N GLY A 481 29.71 60.83 56.97
CA GLY A 481 29.80 59.40 57.31
C GLY A 481 28.92 58.93 58.49
N SER A 482 27.91 59.69 58.93
CA SER A 482 27.08 59.35 60.10
C SER A 482 25.60 59.19 59.74
N ARG A 483 24.99 58.10 60.20
CA ARG A 483 23.60 57.69 59.91
C ARG A 483 22.49 58.55 60.55
N ARG A 484 22.80 59.55 61.37
CA ARG A 484 21.79 60.42 62.00
C ARG A 484 22.02 61.87 61.60
N MET A 485 21.13 62.41 60.79
CA MET A 485 21.08 63.84 60.46
C MET A 485 19.70 64.39 60.84
N LEU A 486 19.69 65.43 61.68
CA LEU A 486 18.49 66.25 61.88
C LEU A 486 18.19 67.02 60.61
N SER A 487 16.92 67.07 60.25
CA SER A 487 16.50 67.81 59.08
C SER A 487 16.60 69.33 59.25
N LEU A 488 16.91 70.00 58.14
CA LEU A 488 17.01 71.46 58.06
C LEU A 488 15.66 72.15 57.87
N TYR A 489 14.61 71.38 57.60
CA TYR A 489 13.24 71.87 57.42
C TYR A 489 12.38 71.35 58.56
N LYS A 490 11.63 72.26 59.20
CA LYS A 490 11.03 72.08 60.52
C LYS A 490 10.01 70.91 60.64
N ASP A 491 9.70 70.22 59.54
CA ASP A 491 8.70 69.14 59.46
C ASP A 491 9.07 68.00 58.47
N VAL A 492 10.36 67.78 58.14
CA VAL A 492 10.76 66.76 57.14
C VAL A 492 11.96 65.95 57.59
N ASP A 493 11.82 64.79 58.22
CA ASP A 493 12.98 63.91 58.47
C ASP A 493 13.50 63.27 57.17
N TYR A 494 14.82 63.25 56.97
CA TYR A 494 15.45 62.76 55.73
C TYR A 494 15.51 61.23 55.65
N PHE A 495 15.47 60.57 56.80
CA PHE A 495 15.53 59.13 56.92
C PHE A 495 14.52 58.73 57.99
N ASP A 496 13.50 57.97 57.60
CA ASP A 496 12.62 57.32 58.56
C ASP A 496 13.43 56.24 59.27
N ASP A 497 13.83 56.50 60.52
CA ASP A 497 14.37 55.47 61.41
C ASP A 497 13.20 54.53 61.75
N ASP A 498 13.00 53.48 60.96
CA ASP A 498 12.21 52.30 61.36
C ASP A 498 12.98 51.60 62.50
N LEU A 499 12.78 52.11 63.72
CA LEU A 499 13.29 51.56 64.97
C LEU A 499 12.13 50.92 65.74
N HIS A 500 11.53 49.89 65.15
CA HIS A 500 10.93 48.84 65.94
C HIS A 500 11.41 47.46 65.47
N SER A 501 11.79 46.69 66.50
CA SER A 501 12.16 45.28 66.57
C SER A 501 11.32 44.33 65.72
#